data_AF-A0A564Q4P8-F1
#
_entry.id   AF-A0A564Q4P8-F1
#
_cell.length_a   1.000
_cell.length_b   1.000
_cell.length_c   1.000
_cell.angle_alpha   90.00
_cell.angle_beta   90.00
_cell.angle_gamma   90.00
#
_symmetry.space_group_name_H-M   'P 1'
#
loop_
_entity.id
_entity.type
_entity.pdbx_description
1 polymer ?
#
loop_
_entity_poly.entity_id
_entity_poly.type
_entity_poly.pdbx_seq_one_letter_code
_entity_poly.pdbx_strand_id
1 'polypeptide(L)'
;MNFGGMSNIGIFISVTEDYAIVSSLLKDDEMKEIEERLDVEVIKTSIGGSSLVGSLVCGNSNGFLVSRYILNSEIKLMKNKVNVKRFPDRMNACGNVILANDTAAVVHPEVSDRYIRLIARFLDVDVYKGSVGGYKTVGTAASVTNKGLLVNPYTKDEDFERLEKIFDIPIGVGTINFGSPLVGSGVIANSKGYLVGEETRGPEIARVEEVFHLI
;
A
#
# COMPACT_ATOMS: atom_id res chain seq x y z
N MET A 1 2.59 -8.87 -13.38
CA MET A 1 1.15 -9.24 -13.37
C MET A 1 0.32 -8.15 -14.03
N ASN A 2 -0.85 -8.50 -14.54
CA ASN A 2 -1.78 -7.58 -15.18
C ASN A 2 -3.20 -7.94 -14.74
N PHE A 3 -3.96 -6.95 -14.24
CA PHE A 3 -5.35 -7.15 -13.85
C PHE A 3 -6.27 -6.32 -14.74
N GLY A 4 -7.13 -7.00 -15.50
CA GLY A 4 -8.11 -6.34 -16.36
C GLY A 4 -7.49 -5.45 -17.45
N GLY A 5 -6.28 -5.76 -17.92
CA GLY A 5 -5.54 -4.97 -18.90
C GLY A 5 -4.65 -3.87 -18.30
N MET A 6 -4.55 -3.79 -16.96
CA MET A 6 -3.77 -2.76 -16.27
C MET A 6 -2.57 -3.34 -15.50
N SER A 7 -1.39 -2.77 -15.75
CA SER A 7 -0.15 -3.07 -15.01
C SER A 7 -0.12 -2.47 -13.59
N ASN A 8 -1.06 -1.58 -13.25
CA ASN A 8 -1.11 -0.91 -11.96
C ASN A 8 -1.81 -1.79 -10.91
N ILE A 9 -1.14 -2.88 -10.52
CA ILE A 9 -1.70 -3.91 -9.64
C ILE A 9 -1.99 -3.43 -8.21
N GLY A 10 -1.25 -2.44 -7.70
CA GLY A 10 -1.45 -1.85 -6.38
C GLY A 10 -2.77 -1.08 -6.24
N ILE A 11 -3.46 -0.81 -7.35
CA ILE A 11 -4.83 -0.25 -7.33
C ILE A 11 -5.85 -1.31 -6.89
N PHE A 12 -5.56 -2.59 -7.12
CA PHE A 12 -6.48 -3.71 -6.91
C PHE A 12 -6.20 -4.51 -5.63
N ILE A 13 -5.03 -4.32 -5.02
CA ILE A 13 -4.55 -5.15 -3.92
C ILE A 13 -3.95 -4.26 -2.83
N SER A 14 -4.30 -4.53 -1.58
CA SER A 14 -3.64 -3.98 -0.39
C SER A 14 -3.00 -5.14 0.38
N VAL A 15 -1.70 -5.03 0.68
CA VAL A 15 -0.91 -6.10 1.30
C VAL A 15 -0.37 -5.64 2.65
N THR A 16 -0.32 -6.57 3.60
CA THR A 16 0.34 -6.47 4.90
C THR A 16 1.29 -7.67 5.05
N GLU A 17 1.90 -7.83 6.23
CA GLU A 17 2.76 -8.99 6.48
C GLU A 17 2.00 -10.30 6.38
N ASP A 18 0.77 -10.41 6.90
CA ASP A 18 0.06 -11.70 6.97
C ASP A 18 -1.16 -11.80 6.06
N TYR A 19 -1.70 -10.67 5.58
CA TYR A 19 -2.94 -10.63 4.81
C TYR A 19 -2.84 -9.76 3.56
N ALA A 20 -3.53 -10.18 2.51
CA ALA A 20 -3.79 -9.36 1.33
C ALA A 20 -5.30 -9.21 1.09
N ILE A 21 -5.77 -7.96 0.99
CA ILE A 21 -7.14 -7.65 0.57
C ILE A 21 -7.11 -7.43 -0.93
N VAL A 22 -7.82 -8.29 -1.67
CA VAL A 22 -7.80 -8.29 -3.12
C VAL A 22 -9.15 -7.95 -3.71
N SER A 23 -9.12 -7.34 -4.90
CA SER A 23 -10.30 -7.03 -5.68
C SER A 23 -11.16 -8.26 -5.99
N SER A 24 -12.47 -8.07 -5.99
CA SER A 24 -13.45 -9.06 -6.45
C SER A 24 -13.25 -9.48 -7.91
N LEU A 25 -12.46 -8.74 -8.70
CA LEU A 25 -12.13 -9.05 -10.09
C LEU A 25 -11.03 -10.11 -10.26
N LEU A 26 -10.21 -10.36 -9.23
CA LEU A 26 -9.11 -11.32 -9.34
C LEU A 26 -9.62 -12.75 -9.45
N LYS A 27 -8.96 -13.55 -10.29
CA LYS A 27 -9.23 -14.97 -10.49
C LYS A 27 -8.50 -15.83 -9.45
N ASP A 28 -8.88 -17.10 -9.35
CA ASP A 28 -8.35 -18.01 -8.32
C ASP A 28 -6.86 -18.33 -8.51
N ASP A 29 -6.39 -18.40 -9.76
CA ASP A 29 -4.96 -18.54 -10.09
C ASP A 29 -4.16 -17.30 -9.70
N GLU A 30 -4.69 -16.10 -9.97
CA GLU A 30 -4.07 -14.84 -9.57
C GLU A 30 -3.99 -14.69 -8.04
N MET A 31 -5.03 -15.12 -7.31
CA MET A 31 -5.01 -15.12 -5.85
C MET A 31 -3.99 -16.10 -5.28
N LYS A 32 -3.86 -17.30 -5.85
CA LYS A 32 -2.85 -18.27 -5.42
C LYS A 32 -1.44 -17.75 -5.62
N GLU A 33 -1.17 -17.07 -6.74
CA GLU A 33 0.14 -16.45 -6.96
C GLU A 33 0.45 -15.39 -5.88
N ILE A 34 -0.55 -14.60 -5.48
CA ILE A 34 -0.40 -13.63 -4.38
C ILE A 34 -0.10 -14.34 -3.05
N GLU A 35 -0.86 -15.39 -2.71
CA GLU A 35 -0.65 -16.17 -1.48
C GLU A 35 0.75 -16.77 -1.44
N GLU A 36 1.20 -17.41 -2.51
CA GLU A 36 2.50 -18.09 -2.59
C GLU A 36 3.69 -17.12 -2.59
N ARG A 37 3.60 -16.03 -3.35
CA ARG A 37 4.74 -15.10 -3.49
C ARG A 37 4.92 -14.19 -2.29
N LEU A 38 3.83 -13.80 -1.65
CA LEU A 38 3.86 -12.89 -0.50
C LEU A 38 3.76 -13.64 0.83
N ASP A 39 3.46 -14.95 0.81
CA ASP A 39 3.23 -15.78 1.99
C ASP A 39 2.16 -15.16 2.92
N VAL A 40 0.99 -14.87 2.35
CA VAL A 40 -0.14 -14.20 3.01
C VAL A 40 -1.44 -14.96 2.81
N GLU A 41 -2.40 -14.76 3.71
CA GLU A 41 -3.78 -15.19 3.50
C GLU A 41 -4.55 -14.14 2.68
N VAL A 42 -5.20 -14.57 1.59
CA VAL A 42 -5.96 -13.66 0.72
C VAL A 42 -7.43 -13.53 1.17
N ILE A 43 -7.92 -12.29 1.16
CA ILE A 43 -9.32 -11.93 1.41
C ILE A 43 -9.87 -11.18 0.20
N LYS A 44 -10.71 -11.86 -0.57
CA LYS A 44 -11.37 -11.30 -1.75
C LYS A 44 -12.62 -10.50 -1.36
N THR A 45 -12.67 -9.22 -1.72
CA THR A 45 -13.83 -8.37 -1.47
C THR A 45 -13.92 -7.16 -2.40
N SER A 46 -14.92 -6.32 -2.20
CA SER A 46 -15.06 -4.98 -2.80
C SER A 46 -15.15 -3.93 -1.70
N ILE A 47 -14.97 -2.66 -2.05
CA ILE A 47 -15.14 -1.54 -1.11
C ILE A 47 -16.18 -0.57 -1.65
N GLY A 48 -17.38 -0.59 -1.05
CA GLY A 48 -18.51 0.19 -1.53
C GLY A 48 -18.96 -0.26 -2.94
N GLY A 49 -18.81 -1.55 -3.25
CA GLY A 49 -19.03 -2.10 -4.60
C GLY A 49 -17.92 -1.80 -5.60
N SER A 50 -16.87 -1.06 -5.22
CA SER A 50 -15.72 -0.80 -6.09
C SER A 50 -14.72 -1.95 -6.07
N SER A 51 -14.15 -2.23 -7.24
CA SER A 51 -13.05 -3.17 -7.44
C SER A 51 -11.67 -2.56 -7.13
N LEU A 52 -11.57 -1.25 -6.91
CA LEU A 52 -10.31 -0.53 -6.66
C LEU A 52 -9.87 -0.66 -5.19
N VAL A 53 -9.76 -1.90 -4.72
CA VAL A 53 -9.52 -2.23 -3.31
C VAL A 53 -8.22 -1.63 -2.80
N GLY A 54 -7.12 -1.79 -3.55
CA GLY A 54 -5.81 -1.27 -3.15
C GLY A 54 -5.79 0.26 -2.98
N SER A 55 -6.55 1.01 -3.79
CA SER A 55 -6.68 2.46 -3.59
C SER A 55 -7.55 2.86 -2.39
N LEU A 56 -8.47 1.99 -1.95
CA LEU A 56 -9.48 2.30 -0.93
C LEU A 56 -9.16 1.68 0.44
N VAL A 57 -8.10 0.88 0.52
CA VAL A 57 -7.69 0.13 1.71
C VAL A 57 -6.21 0.36 1.98
N CYS A 58 -5.86 0.61 3.24
CA CYS A 58 -4.49 0.64 3.72
C CYS A 58 -4.46 -0.07 5.08
N GLY A 59 -3.42 -0.85 5.35
CA GLY A 59 -3.31 -1.56 6.61
C GLY A 59 -1.86 -1.87 6.95
N ASN A 60 -1.69 -2.44 8.12
CA ASN A 60 -0.47 -3.06 8.60
C ASN A 60 -0.86 -4.31 9.41
N SER A 61 0.06 -4.90 10.16
CA SER A 61 -0.17 -6.13 10.93
C SER A 61 -1.28 -5.98 12.00
N ASN A 62 -1.63 -4.75 12.41
CA ASN A 62 -2.72 -4.51 13.37
C ASN A 62 -4.13 -4.50 12.74
N GLY A 63 -4.23 -4.29 11.42
CA GLY A 63 -5.49 -4.34 10.68
C GLY A 63 -5.59 -3.35 9.53
N PHE A 64 -6.81 -3.24 8.98
CA PHE A 64 -7.09 -2.45 7.77
C PHE A 64 -8.01 -1.26 8.01
N LEU A 65 -7.54 -0.09 7.61
CA LEU A 65 -8.35 1.10 7.37
C LEU A 65 -9.00 1.00 5.99
N VAL A 66 -10.31 1.20 5.95
CA VAL A 66 -11.11 1.08 4.73
C VAL A 66 -11.93 2.34 4.51
N SER A 67 -12.17 2.68 3.24
CA SER A 67 -13.01 3.83 2.88
C SER A 67 -14.36 3.81 3.63
N ARG A 68 -14.86 5.00 3.98
CA ARG A 68 -16.15 5.20 4.65
C ARG A 68 -17.35 4.59 3.91
N TYR A 69 -17.22 4.35 2.61
CA TYR A 69 -18.28 3.82 1.76
C TYR A 69 -18.40 2.28 1.78
N ILE A 70 -17.51 1.57 2.49
CA ILE A 70 -17.58 0.12 2.63
C ILE A 70 -18.94 -0.33 3.18
N LEU A 71 -19.53 -1.34 2.56
CA LEU A 71 -20.81 -1.93 2.93
C LEU A 71 -20.65 -2.83 4.16
N ASN A 72 -21.73 -3.00 4.92
CA ASN A 72 -21.72 -3.90 6.08
C ASN A 72 -21.51 -5.37 5.67
N SER A 73 -21.95 -5.76 4.47
CA SER A 73 -21.70 -7.09 3.90
C SER A 73 -20.22 -7.31 3.62
N GLU A 74 -19.53 -6.34 3.03
CA GLU A 74 -18.09 -6.39 2.74
C GLU A 74 -17.26 -6.45 4.04
N ILE A 75 -17.61 -5.63 5.04
CA ILE A 75 -17.00 -5.69 6.37
C ILE A 75 -17.10 -7.09 6.98
N LYS A 76 -18.25 -7.77 6.86
CA LYS A 76 -18.45 -9.12 7.43
C LYS A 76 -17.51 -10.15 6.82
N LEU A 77 -17.12 -10.01 5.55
CA LEU A 77 -16.17 -10.90 4.90
C LEU A 77 -14.76 -10.76 5.49
N MET A 78 -14.37 -9.55 5.88
CA MET A 78 -13.04 -9.26 6.42
C MET A 78 -12.95 -9.51 7.93
N LYS A 79 -13.97 -9.13 8.70
CA LYS A 79 -13.93 -9.08 10.18
C LYS A 79 -13.70 -10.40 10.89
N ASN A 80 -13.93 -11.53 10.22
CA ASN A 80 -13.66 -12.85 10.79
C ASN A 80 -12.17 -13.22 10.78
N LYS A 81 -11.38 -12.51 9.97
CA LYS A 81 -9.94 -12.77 9.78
C LYS A 81 -9.09 -11.60 10.28
N VAL A 82 -9.52 -10.36 10.04
CA VAL A 82 -8.72 -9.16 10.33
C VAL A 82 -9.53 -8.06 11.01
N ASN A 83 -8.84 -7.20 11.75
CA ASN A 83 -9.43 -5.98 12.28
C ASN A 83 -9.73 -5.00 11.13
N VAL A 84 -10.92 -4.41 11.14
CA VAL A 84 -11.34 -3.45 10.11
C VAL A 84 -11.94 -2.20 10.73
N LYS A 85 -11.46 -1.03 10.29
CA LYS A 85 -11.95 0.26 10.73
C LYS A 85 -12.28 1.17 9.54
N ARG A 86 -13.50 1.70 9.52
CA ARG A 86 -13.89 2.74 8.55
C ARG A 86 -13.10 4.02 8.82
N PHE A 87 -12.53 4.60 7.76
CA PHE A 87 -11.85 5.88 7.75
C PHE A 87 -12.82 7.00 7.32
N PRO A 88 -13.35 7.83 8.26
CA PRO A 88 -14.48 8.73 7.98
C PRO A 88 -14.10 10.08 7.36
N ASP A 89 -12.82 10.31 7.03
CA ASP A 89 -12.35 11.55 6.39
C ASP A 89 -13.04 11.79 5.03
N ARG A 90 -13.02 13.03 4.57
CA ARG A 90 -13.38 13.37 3.19
C ARG A 90 -12.39 12.73 2.21
N MET A 91 -11.10 12.69 2.58
CA MET A 91 -10.04 12.00 1.87
C MET A 91 -10.02 10.52 2.26
N ASN A 92 -10.96 9.72 1.74
CA ASN A 92 -11.14 8.33 2.18
C ASN A 92 -10.55 7.24 1.27
N ALA A 93 -9.81 7.63 0.22
CA ALA A 93 -9.04 6.69 -0.58
C ALA A 93 -7.78 6.27 0.20
N CYS A 94 -7.97 5.41 1.20
CA CYS A 94 -6.97 5.10 2.23
C CYS A 94 -5.63 4.68 1.62
N GLY A 95 -5.62 3.78 0.64
CA GLY A 95 -4.39 3.33 -0.01
C GLY A 95 -3.68 4.39 -0.84
N ASN A 96 -4.38 5.45 -1.28
CA ASN A 96 -3.72 6.57 -1.96
C ASN A 96 -3.14 7.60 -0.99
N VAL A 97 -3.80 7.80 0.17
CA VAL A 97 -3.51 8.92 1.08
C VAL A 97 -2.76 8.52 2.35
N ILE A 98 -2.53 7.22 2.57
CA ILE A 98 -1.81 6.66 3.70
C ILE A 98 -0.73 5.71 3.15
N LEU A 99 0.49 5.91 3.59
CA LEU A 99 1.64 5.02 3.39
C LEU A 99 2.04 4.54 4.79
N ALA A 100 1.93 3.25 5.08
CA ALA A 100 2.15 2.73 6.42
C ALA A 100 2.85 1.37 6.39
N ASN A 101 3.68 1.13 7.40
CA ASN A 101 4.18 -0.19 7.77
C ASN A 101 3.83 -0.46 9.26
N ASP A 102 4.53 -1.37 9.93
CA ASP A 102 4.25 -1.69 11.34
C ASP A 102 4.85 -0.71 12.35
N THR A 103 5.64 0.28 11.92
CA THR A 103 6.32 1.23 12.83
C THR A 103 5.86 2.67 12.65
N ALA A 104 5.59 3.10 11.41
CA ALA A 104 5.25 4.47 11.08
C ALA A 104 4.24 4.57 9.93
N ALA A 105 3.60 5.73 9.84
CA ALA A 105 2.80 6.09 8.69
C ALA A 105 3.03 7.54 8.25
N VAL A 106 3.05 7.76 6.94
CA VAL A 106 2.95 9.10 6.34
C VAL A 106 1.58 9.23 5.69
N VAL A 107 0.93 10.37 5.91
CA VAL A 107 -0.41 10.65 5.39
C VAL A 107 -0.44 11.94 4.59
N HIS A 108 -1.44 12.05 3.72
CA HIS A 108 -1.70 13.26 2.95
C HIS A 108 -1.80 14.50 3.87
N PRO A 109 -1.22 15.67 3.50
CA PRO A 109 -1.09 16.82 4.41
C PRO A 109 -2.42 17.39 4.91
N GLU A 110 -3.49 17.20 4.13
CA GLU A 110 -4.84 17.69 4.44
C GLU A 110 -5.68 16.73 5.31
N VAL A 111 -5.16 15.55 5.68
CA VAL A 111 -5.85 14.66 6.65
C VAL A 111 -6.00 15.39 7.98
N SER A 112 -7.21 15.39 8.56
CA SER A 112 -7.43 16.15 9.81
C SER A 112 -6.70 15.50 11.01
N ASP A 113 -6.32 16.31 12.00
CA ASP A 113 -5.62 15.80 13.20
C ASP A 113 -6.45 14.80 14.00
N ARG A 114 -7.79 14.91 13.93
CA ARG A 114 -8.70 13.92 14.49
C ARG A 114 -8.46 12.54 13.89
N TYR A 115 -8.27 12.49 12.57
CA TYR A 115 -8.10 11.24 11.85
C TYR A 115 -6.66 10.74 11.88
N ILE A 116 -5.66 11.62 12.03
CA ILE A 116 -4.29 11.22 12.42
C ILE A 116 -4.31 10.40 13.71
N ARG A 117 -4.97 10.90 14.76
CA ARG A 117 -5.10 10.16 16.03
C ARG A 117 -5.84 8.83 15.88
N LEU A 118 -6.77 8.74 14.94
CA LEU A 118 -7.46 7.48 14.64
C LEU A 118 -6.51 6.49 13.99
N ILE A 119 -5.73 6.92 12.98
CA ILE A 119 -4.75 6.09 12.27
C ILE A 119 -3.72 5.58 13.28
N ALA A 120 -3.10 6.50 14.04
CA ALA A 120 -2.07 6.17 15.02
C ALA A 120 -2.54 5.12 16.02
N ARG A 121 -3.75 5.27 16.57
CA ARG A 121 -4.31 4.33 17.54
C ARG A 121 -4.76 3.00 16.96
N PHE A 122 -5.16 2.97 15.69
CA PHE A 122 -5.70 1.76 15.08
C PHE A 122 -4.60 0.89 14.46
N LEU A 123 -3.63 1.53 13.80
CA LEU A 123 -2.47 0.86 13.22
C LEU A 123 -1.32 0.70 14.21
N ASP A 124 -1.39 1.33 15.39
CA ASP A 124 -0.36 1.33 16.44
C ASP A 124 1.01 1.85 15.96
N VAL A 125 0.99 3.01 15.32
CA VAL A 125 2.19 3.63 14.70
C VAL A 125 2.21 5.14 14.92
N ASP A 126 3.40 5.73 14.79
CA ASP A 126 3.55 7.18 14.69
C ASP A 126 3.11 7.68 13.31
N VAL A 127 2.36 8.79 13.28
CA VAL A 127 1.73 9.29 12.04
C VAL A 127 2.18 10.71 11.72
N TYR A 128 2.74 10.88 10.52
CA TYR A 128 3.30 12.13 10.03
C TYR A 128 2.56 12.63 8.80
N LYS A 129 2.36 13.94 8.69
CA LYS A 129 1.85 14.58 7.47
C LYS A 129 2.99 14.84 6.49
N GLY A 130 2.77 14.59 5.21
CA GLY A 130 3.78 14.92 4.21
C GLY A 130 3.41 14.60 2.77
N SER A 131 4.40 14.72 1.91
CA SER A 131 4.37 14.29 0.50
C SER A 131 5.55 13.38 0.21
N VAL A 132 5.54 12.72 -0.94
CA VAL A 132 6.70 11.99 -1.47
C VAL A 132 6.92 12.44 -2.90
N GLY A 133 8.10 13.02 -3.20
CA GLY A 133 8.45 13.50 -4.54
C GLY A 133 7.42 14.45 -5.16
N GLY A 134 6.90 15.38 -4.36
CA GLY A 134 5.88 16.35 -4.78
C GLY A 134 4.43 15.81 -4.81
N TYR A 135 4.21 14.51 -4.61
CA TYR A 135 2.87 13.93 -4.54
C TYR A 135 2.35 13.91 -3.10
N LYS A 136 1.16 14.49 -2.91
CA LYS A 136 0.45 14.41 -1.62
C LYS A 136 -0.24 13.05 -1.41
N THR A 137 -0.53 12.32 -2.48
CA THR A 137 -1.05 10.94 -2.46
C THR A 137 0.10 9.97 -2.21
N VAL A 138 0.57 9.95 -0.97
CA VAL A 138 1.80 9.28 -0.55
C VAL A 138 1.79 7.77 -0.81
N GLY A 139 0.66 7.08 -0.63
CA GLY A 139 0.55 5.64 -0.90
C GLY A 139 0.53 5.29 -2.40
N THR A 140 0.22 6.26 -3.27
CA THR A 140 0.36 6.09 -4.73
C THR A 140 1.80 6.33 -5.19
N ALA A 141 2.52 7.22 -4.50
CA ALA A 141 3.83 7.73 -4.90
C ALA A 141 5.02 7.01 -4.25
N ALA A 142 4.75 6.09 -3.34
CA ALA A 142 5.73 5.29 -2.62
C ALA A 142 5.13 3.92 -2.26
N SER A 143 6.00 2.95 -1.97
CA SER A 143 5.62 1.65 -1.42
C SER A 143 6.57 1.30 -0.29
N VAL A 144 6.04 0.83 0.84
CA VAL A 144 6.79 0.60 2.07
C VAL A 144 6.53 -0.80 2.60
N THR A 145 7.57 -1.44 3.10
CA THR A 145 7.51 -2.68 3.87
C THR A 145 8.18 -2.46 5.23
N ASN A 146 8.24 -3.49 6.07
CA ASN A 146 9.06 -3.44 7.29
C ASN A 146 10.58 -3.50 7.00
N LYS A 147 11.00 -3.75 5.75
CA LYS A 147 12.42 -3.89 5.36
C LYS A 147 12.95 -2.74 4.51
N GLY A 148 12.08 -2.02 3.79
CA GLY A 148 12.51 -0.89 2.99
C GLY A 148 11.38 -0.06 2.42
N LEU A 149 11.77 1.09 1.87
CA LEU A 149 10.87 2.11 1.32
C LEU A 149 11.30 2.49 -0.09
N LEU A 150 10.46 2.19 -1.07
CA LEU A 150 10.65 2.61 -2.46
C LEU A 150 9.89 3.91 -2.71
N VAL A 151 10.60 4.96 -3.12
CA VAL A 151 10.04 6.27 -3.44
C VAL A 151 10.21 6.63 -4.91
N ASN A 152 9.32 7.48 -5.42
CA ASN A 152 9.36 7.96 -6.79
C ASN A 152 10.61 8.80 -7.12
N PRO A 153 11.01 8.91 -8.40
CA PRO A 153 12.25 9.55 -8.84
C PRO A 153 12.34 11.06 -8.61
N TYR A 154 11.25 11.71 -8.23
CA TYR A 154 11.22 13.15 -7.96
C TYR A 154 11.39 13.49 -6.48
N THR A 155 11.67 12.49 -5.64
CA THR A 155 11.95 12.69 -4.22
C THR A 155 13.26 13.46 -4.04
N LYS A 156 13.18 14.60 -3.34
CA LYS A 156 14.33 15.46 -3.05
C LYS A 156 15.05 14.99 -1.79
N ASP A 157 16.30 15.38 -1.63
CA ASP A 157 17.15 15.02 -0.48
C ASP A 157 16.48 15.35 0.87
N GLU A 158 15.83 16.51 0.99
CA GLU A 158 15.08 16.89 2.21
C GLU A 158 13.93 15.93 2.54
N ASP A 159 13.18 15.49 1.53
CA ASP A 159 12.11 14.49 1.70
C ASP A 159 12.70 13.12 2.02
N PHE A 160 13.83 12.78 1.41
CA PHE A 160 14.55 11.54 1.61
C PHE A 160 15.02 11.40 3.07
N GLU A 161 15.76 12.38 3.59
CA GLU A 161 16.22 12.40 4.99
C GLU A 161 15.05 12.36 5.99
N ARG A 162 13.96 13.05 5.66
CA ARG A 162 12.76 13.04 6.50
C ARG A 162 12.11 11.66 6.54
N LEU A 163 11.95 11.00 5.39
CA LEU A 163 11.33 9.68 5.29
C LEU A 163 12.21 8.60 5.94
N GLU A 164 13.53 8.68 5.76
CA GLU A 164 14.50 7.80 6.41
C GLU A 164 14.38 7.88 7.94
N LYS A 165 14.32 9.11 8.51
CA LYS A 165 14.11 9.31 9.95
C LYS A 165 12.75 8.81 10.46
N ILE A 166 11.71 8.87 9.62
CA ILE A 166 10.35 8.47 10.01
C ILE A 166 10.24 6.95 10.07
N PHE A 167 10.71 6.24 9.04
CA PHE A 167 10.52 4.81 8.93
C PHE A 167 11.66 3.98 9.50
N ASP A 168 12.86 4.57 9.66
CA ASP A 168 14.06 3.92 10.18
C ASP A 168 14.43 2.63 9.41
N ILE A 169 14.28 2.69 8.08
CA ILE A 169 14.57 1.59 7.15
C ILE A 169 15.26 2.12 5.90
N PRO A 170 15.99 1.26 5.16
CA PRO A 170 16.56 1.60 3.87
C PRO A 170 15.52 2.19 2.91
N ILE A 171 15.86 3.33 2.33
CA ILE A 171 15.06 4.03 1.33
C ILE A 171 15.79 4.01 0.00
N GLY A 172 15.07 3.73 -1.07
CA GLY A 172 15.61 3.77 -2.43
C GLY A 172 14.66 4.45 -3.40
N VAL A 173 15.26 4.98 -4.46
CA VAL A 173 14.56 5.71 -5.50
C VAL A 173 14.39 4.81 -6.72
N GLY A 174 13.18 4.76 -7.27
CA GLY A 174 12.93 3.95 -8.46
C GLY A 174 11.64 4.30 -9.19
N THR A 175 11.48 3.67 -10.34
CA THR A 175 10.26 3.68 -11.16
C THR A 175 9.69 2.28 -11.27
N ILE A 176 8.47 2.19 -11.79
CA ILE A 176 7.78 0.93 -12.05
C ILE A 176 7.09 0.99 -13.41
N ASN A 177 6.65 -0.13 -13.99
CA ASN A 177 5.81 -0.14 -15.19
C ASN A 177 6.36 0.76 -16.33
N PHE A 178 7.61 0.53 -16.74
CA PHE A 178 8.24 1.27 -17.84
C PHE A 178 8.43 2.77 -17.56
N GLY A 179 9.00 3.08 -16.39
CA GLY A 179 9.39 4.45 -16.04
C GLY A 179 8.32 5.26 -15.30
N SER A 180 7.20 4.65 -14.90
CA SER A 180 6.18 5.34 -14.12
C SER A 180 6.72 5.74 -12.74
N PRO A 181 6.52 7.01 -12.31
CA PRO A 181 6.89 7.45 -10.97
C PRO A 181 5.89 6.98 -9.90
N LEU A 182 4.74 6.44 -10.27
CA LEU A 182 3.69 6.04 -9.33
C LEU A 182 3.93 4.63 -8.78
N VAL A 183 5.04 4.47 -8.05
CA VAL A 183 5.53 3.15 -7.63
C VAL A 183 4.51 2.36 -6.83
N GLY A 184 3.79 2.99 -5.88
CA GLY A 184 2.76 2.32 -5.08
C GLY A 184 1.57 1.80 -5.88
N SER A 185 1.36 2.30 -7.10
CA SER A 185 0.35 1.75 -8.01
C SER A 185 0.82 0.46 -8.70
N GLY A 186 2.13 0.26 -8.86
CA GLY A 186 2.69 -0.79 -9.71
C GLY A 186 3.41 -1.92 -8.96
N VAL A 187 3.73 -1.73 -7.67
CA VAL A 187 4.34 -2.77 -6.83
C VAL A 187 3.50 -3.00 -5.58
N ILE A 188 3.31 -4.27 -5.23
CA ILE A 188 2.85 -4.71 -3.91
C ILE A 188 3.93 -5.57 -3.28
N ALA A 189 4.21 -5.36 -2.01
CA ALA A 189 5.27 -6.06 -1.31
C ALA A 189 4.97 -6.15 0.19
N ASN A 190 5.61 -7.12 0.84
CA ASN A 190 5.77 -7.20 2.29
C ASN A 190 7.22 -7.61 2.58
N SER A 191 7.53 -7.98 3.82
CA SER A 191 8.90 -8.41 4.15
C SER A 191 9.31 -9.76 3.53
N LYS A 192 8.38 -10.53 2.97
CA LYS A 192 8.58 -11.91 2.51
C LYS A 192 8.67 -12.02 0.98
N GLY A 193 8.00 -11.13 0.26
CA GLY A 193 8.06 -11.12 -1.20
C GLY A 193 7.46 -9.87 -1.83
N TYR A 194 7.38 -9.90 -3.16
CA TYR A 194 6.85 -8.81 -3.95
C TYR A 194 6.20 -9.30 -5.25
N LEU A 195 5.31 -8.48 -5.79
CA LEU A 195 4.74 -8.61 -7.13
C LEU A 195 4.78 -7.23 -7.81
N VAL A 196 5.07 -7.22 -9.10
CA VAL A 196 5.11 -6.01 -9.94
C VAL A 196 4.19 -6.10 -11.14
N GLY A 197 3.79 -4.96 -11.68
CA GLY A 197 3.06 -4.86 -12.94
C GLY A 197 3.85 -5.41 -14.12
N GLU A 198 3.13 -5.93 -15.13
CA GLU A 198 3.68 -6.62 -16.30
C GLU A 198 4.66 -5.77 -17.14
N GLU A 199 4.48 -4.45 -17.17
CA GLU A 199 5.35 -3.55 -17.92
C GLU A 199 6.68 -3.20 -17.22
N THR A 200 6.86 -3.66 -15.98
CA THR A 200 8.06 -3.39 -15.18
C THR A 200 9.28 -4.08 -15.80
N ARG A 201 10.39 -3.35 -15.93
CA ARG A 201 11.61 -3.81 -16.62
C ARG A 201 12.66 -4.31 -15.65
N GLY A 202 13.60 -5.14 -16.14
CA GLY A 202 14.66 -5.75 -15.35
C GLY A 202 15.40 -4.80 -14.38
N PRO A 203 15.85 -3.60 -14.81
CA PRO A 203 16.47 -2.64 -13.90
C PRO A 203 15.53 -2.11 -12.80
N GLU A 204 14.24 -1.99 -13.08
CA GLU A 204 13.22 -1.59 -12.09
C GLU A 204 12.98 -2.73 -11.08
N ILE A 205 12.92 -3.97 -11.57
CA ILE A 205 12.77 -5.17 -10.73
C ILE A 205 13.96 -5.31 -9.78
N ALA A 206 15.19 -5.20 -10.31
CA ALA A 206 16.40 -5.27 -9.49
C ALA A 206 16.43 -4.19 -8.41
N ARG A 207 15.92 -2.98 -8.73
CA ARG A 207 15.78 -1.90 -7.73
C ARG A 207 14.76 -2.24 -6.65
N VAL A 208 13.60 -2.82 -7.00
CA VAL A 208 12.60 -3.27 -6.02
C VAL A 208 13.19 -4.32 -5.08
N GLU A 209 13.90 -5.30 -5.63
CA GLU A 209 14.55 -6.37 -4.89
C GLU A 209 15.62 -5.86 -3.92
N GLU A 210 16.48 -4.95 -4.39
CA GLU A 210 17.51 -4.29 -3.59
C GLU A 210 16.88 -3.51 -2.42
N VAL A 211 15.88 -2.69 -2.69
CA VAL A 211 15.26 -1.80 -1.69
C VAL A 211 14.48 -2.58 -0.64
N PHE A 212 13.75 -3.63 -1.03
CA PHE A 212 12.96 -4.43 -0.08
C PHE A 212 13.72 -5.60 0.55
N HIS A 213 15.01 -5.78 0.20
CA HIS A 213 15.86 -6.84 0.74
C HIS A 213 15.26 -8.24 0.48
N LEU A 214 14.89 -8.48 -0.78
CA LEU A 214 14.26 -9.73 -1.26
C LEU A 214 15.19 -10.56 -2.16
N ILE A 215 16.48 -10.23 -2.15
CA ILE A 215 17.60 -10.95 -2.78
C ILE A 215 18.71 -11.22 -1.77
#